data_AF-A0AAW5YUV6-F1
#
_entry.id   AF-A0AAW5YUV6-F1
#
_cell.length_a   1.000
_cell.length_b   1.000
_cell.length_c   1.000
_cell.angle_alpha   90.00
_cell.angle_beta   90.00
_cell.angle_gamma   90.00
#
_symmetry.space_group_name_H-M   'P 1'
#
loop_
_entity.id
_entity.type
_entity.pdbx_description
1 polymer ?
#
loop_
_entity_poly.entity_id
_entity_poly.type
_entity_poly.pdbx_seq_one_letter_code
_entity_poly.pdbx_strand_id
1 'polypeptide(L)'
;MAFHIFIQAPLRQGKTLLMSLLAHYWKMKVEEMGGEIQLFSNYQLLDSKPMDHYTDWYEVAEAQGSICCWDEAHMAFSNRKWSKHGQSIATEVMIYTGKMRSVQIYCSPNISNVDSRIRQIVEVLVDVRKTPKGFHIRFTDYQEGTLLNKAFLPMSRAKKIFDLELYDTHQMVKGFPLPSTEKASDEFFEKLEMIHDRARGKEKRKKKETTTIALEKVFDKEKMTI
;
A
#
# COMPACT_ATOMS: atom_id res chain seq x y z
N MET A 1 4.14 6.01 10.78
CA MET A 1 4.66 5.07 9.78
C MET A 1 3.83 5.28 8.54
N ALA A 2 4.44 5.58 7.40
CA ALA A 2 3.70 5.82 6.17
C ALA A 2 3.13 4.50 5.63
N PHE A 3 1.84 4.48 5.38
CA PHE A 3 1.10 3.41 4.72
C PHE A 3 0.97 3.64 3.22
N HIS A 4 1.09 4.88 2.73
CA HIS A 4 0.94 5.17 1.30
C HIS A 4 2.13 5.96 0.75
N ILE A 5 2.92 5.29 -0.10
CA ILE A 5 4.13 5.85 -0.73
C ILE A 5 3.91 5.90 -2.24
N PHE A 6 4.12 7.05 -2.85
CA PHE A 6 3.98 7.23 -4.29
C PHE A 6 5.32 7.54 -4.93
N ILE A 7 5.75 6.70 -5.88
CA ILE A 7 6.98 6.88 -6.64
C ILE A 7 6.63 7.42 -8.03
N GLN A 8 7.16 8.59 -8.36
CA GLN A 8 6.97 9.19 -9.68
C GLN A 8 8.28 9.46 -10.41
N ALA A 9 8.24 9.16 -11.71
CA ALA A 9 9.27 9.54 -12.66
C ALA A 9 8.77 9.27 -14.09
N PRO A 10 9.28 9.98 -15.11
CA PRO A 10 9.04 9.62 -16.51
C PRO A 10 9.34 8.15 -16.82
N LEU A 11 8.79 7.66 -17.94
CA LEU A 11 9.04 6.29 -18.39
C LEU A 11 10.55 5.98 -18.47
N ARG A 12 10.92 4.75 -18.11
CA ARG A 12 12.31 4.22 -18.15
C ARG A 12 13.30 4.93 -17.21
N GLN A 13 12.81 5.67 -16.21
CA GLN A 13 13.65 6.35 -15.20
C GLN A 13 13.90 5.51 -13.93
N GLY A 14 13.44 4.26 -13.88
CA GLY A 14 13.69 3.34 -12.75
C GLY A 14 12.69 3.43 -11.60
N LYS A 15 11.47 3.95 -11.84
CA LYS A 15 10.38 3.97 -10.87
C LYS A 15 9.99 2.58 -10.35
N THR A 16 9.77 1.63 -11.27
CA THR A 16 9.45 0.23 -10.94
C THR A 16 10.60 -0.44 -10.20
N LEU A 17 11.85 -0.29 -10.68
CA LEU A 17 13.04 -0.77 -9.97
C LEU A 17 13.09 -0.27 -8.53
N LEU A 18 12.89 1.03 -8.30
CA LEU A 18 12.94 1.58 -6.95
C LEU A 18 11.82 1.02 -6.07
N MET A 19 10.60 0.89 -6.62
CA MET A 19 9.48 0.26 -5.93
C MET A 19 9.82 -1.17 -5.49
N SER A 20 10.27 -2.01 -6.44
CA SER A 20 10.64 -3.41 -6.17
C SER A 20 11.77 -3.49 -5.13
N LEU A 21 12.82 -2.66 -5.29
CA LEU A 21 13.93 -2.60 -4.34
C LEU A 21 13.47 -2.22 -2.93
N LEU A 22 12.62 -1.20 -2.79
CA LEU A 22 12.12 -0.78 -1.48
C LEU A 22 11.26 -1.85 -0.83
N ALA A 23 10.40 -2.53 -1.60
CA ALA A 23 9.57 -3.63 -1.10
C ALA A 23 10.42 -4.77 -0.55
N HIS A 24 11.40 -5.27 -1.31
CA HIS A 24 12.30 -6.32 -0.87
C HIS A 24 13.21 -5.89 0.30
N TYR A 25 13.71 -4.64 0.28
CA TYR A 25 14.52 -4.10 1.36
C TYR A 25 13.76 -4.09 2.69
N TRP A 26 12.51 -3.59 2.68
CA TRP A 26 11.69 -3.56 3.89
C TRP A 26 11.28 -4.96 4.34
N LYS A 27 10.99 -5.86 3.40
CA LYS A 27 10.75 -7.27 3.71
C LYS A 27 11.91 -7.89 4.48
N MET A 28 13.11 -7.81 3.90
CA MET A 28 14.35 -8.30 4.52
C MET A 28 14.56 -7.69 5.91
N LYS A 29 14.35 -6.38 6.09
CA LYS A 29 14.53 -5.72 7.38
C LYS A 29 13.56 -6.21 8.46
N VAL A 30 12.31 -6.46 8.09
CA VAL A 30 11.30 -7.00 9.01
C VAL A 30 11.63 -8.44 9.40
N GLU A 31 12.03 -9.26 8.42
CA GLU A 31 12.42 -10.66 8.63
C GLU A 31 13.69 -10.77 9.51
N GLU A 32 14.68 -9.90 9.32
CA GLU A 32 15.86 -9.78 10.20
C GLU A 32 15.49 -9.47 11.66
N MET A 33 14.37 -8.78 11.88
CA MET A 33 13.85 -8.46 13.22
C MET A 33 12.92 -9.56 13.78
N GLY A 34 12.77 -10.68 13.07
CA GLY A 34 11.88 -11.79 13.46
C GLY A 34 10.41 -11.55 13.16
N GLY A 35 10.07 -10.53 12.37
CA GLY A 35 8.71 -10.31 11.87
C GLY A 35 8.46 -11.06 10.56
N GLU A 36 7.20 -11.11 10.14
CA GLU A 36 6.79 -11.66 8.85
C GLU A 36 6.09 -10.58 8.03
N ILE A 37 6.38 -10.52 6.73
CA ILE A 37 5.71 -9.59 5.81
C ILE A 37 5.58 -10.19 4.41
N GLN A 38 4.37 -10.13 3.87
CA GLN A 38 4.06 -10.68 2.56
C GLN A 38 4.08 -9.59 1.48
N LEU A 39 4.56 -9.92 0.28
CA LEU A 39 4.54 -9.03 -0.87
C LEU A 39 3.36 -9.37 -1.78
N PHE A 40 2.73 -8.33 -2.31
CA PHE A 40 1.65 -8.44 -3.28
C PHE A 40 1.89 -7.44 -4.42
N SER A 41 1.53 -7.78 -5.66
CA SER A 41 1.70 -6.84 -6.78
C SER A 41 0.81 -7.11 -7.99
N ASN A 42 0.53 -6.06 -8.76
CA ASN A 42 -0.18 -6.16 -10.05
C ASN A 42 0.74 -6.47 -11.25
N TYR A 43 2.01 -6.76 -10.99
CA TYR A 43 3.04 -7.16 -11.95
C TYR A 43 3.87 -8.28 -11.34
N GLN A 44 4.66 -9.01 -12.14
CA GLN A 44 5.57 -10.03 -11.63
C GLN A 44 6.72 -9.38 -10.85
N LEU A 45 6.58 -9.36 -9.53
CA LEU A 45 7.62 -9.03 -8.56
C LEU A 45 8.06 -10.35 -7.90
N LEU A 46 9.36 -10.53 -7.71
CA LEU A 46 9.92 -11.69 -7.05
C LEU A 46 9.31 -11.85 -5.63
N ASP A 47 9.05 -13.10 -5.22
CA ASP A 47 8.46 -13.44 -3.90
C ASP A 47 7.13 -12.72 -3.57
N SER A 48 6.43 -12.24 -4.59
CA SER A 48 5.12 -11.60 -4.45
C SER A 48 3.98 -12.49 -4.89
N LYS A 49 2.84 -12.33 -4.22
CA LYS A 49 1.56 -12.88 -4.66
C LYS A 49 0.91 -11.94 -5.67
N PRO A 50 0.27 -12.46 -6.72
CA PRO A 50 -0.42 -11.61 -7.68
C PRO A 50 -1.62 -10.90 -7.05
N MET A 51 -1.89 -9.67 -7.51
CA MET A 51 -3.14 -8.94 -7.28
C MET A 51 -3.88 -8.84 -8.61
N ASP A 52 -4.64 -9.86 -8.97
CA ASP A 52 -5.37 -9.95 -10.23
C ASP A 52 -6.87 -10.17 -10.08
N HIS A 53 -7.31 -10.60 -8.90
CA HIS A 53 -8.71 -10.79 -8.57
C HIS A 53 -9.05 -10.11 -7.23
N TYR A 54 -10.29 -9.66 -7.07
CA TYR A 54 -10.66 -8.84 -5.91
C TYR A 54 -10.52 -9.63 -4.59
N THR A 55 -10.59 -10.96 -4.66
CA THR A 55 -10.43 -11.86 -3.51
C THR A 55 -9.01 -11.89 -2.98
N ASP A 56 -8.01 -11.44 -3.74
CA ASP A 56 -6.60 -11.43 -3.31
C ASP A 56 -6.40 -10.47 -2.12
N TRP A 57 -7.28 -9.47 -2.00
CA TRP A 57 -7.37 -8.62 -0.81
C TRP A 57 -7.66 -9.38 0.49
N TYR A 58 -8.28 -10.56 0.41
CA TYR A 58 -8.48 -11.40 1.59
C TYR A 58 -7.17 -11.93 2.14
N GLU A 59 -6.21 -12.26 1.27
CA GLU A 59 -4.87 -12.68 1.69
C GLU A 59 -4.10 -11.51 2.29
N VAL A 60 -4.27 -10.30 1.74
CA VAL A 60 -3.72 -9.07 2.33
C VAL A 60 -4.28 -8.86 3.75
N ALA A 61 -5.59 -9.06 3.94
CA ALA A 61 -6.23 -8.95 5.24
C ALA A 61 -5.78 -10.03 6.23
N GLU A 62 -5.49 -11.24 5.75
CA GLU A 62 -5.02 -12.35 6.56
C GLU A 62 -3.55 -12.18 7.01
N ALA A 63 -2.68 -11.62 6.15
CA ALA A 63 -1.25 -11.50 6.42
C ALA A 63 -0.90 -10.63 7.65
N GLN A 64 -1.75 -9.65 8.00
CA GLN A 64 -1.53 -8.72 9.14
C GLN A 64 -0.15 -8.00 9.13
N GLY A 65 0.40 -7.84 7.94
CA GLY A 65 1.72 -7.29 7.67
C GLY A 65 2.07 -7.57 6.21
N SER A 66 1.95 -6.56 5.35
CA SER A 66 2.18 -6.75 3.92
C SER A 66 2.65 -5.48 3.20
N ILE A 67 3.21 -5.66 2.01
CA ILE A 67 3.50 -4.57 1.08
C ILE A 67 2.82 -4.88 -0.25
N CYS A 68 1.92 -4.01 -0.69
CA CYS A 68 1.29 -4.07 -2.00
C CYS A 68 1.96 -3.07 -2.95
N CYS A 69 2.46 -3.55 -4.08
CA CYS A 69 3.14 -2.76 -5.10
C CYS A 69 2.28 -2.61 -6.37
N TRP A 70 2.00 -1.37 -6.74
CA TRP A 70 1.13 -1.01 -7.85
C TRP A 70 1.92 -0.30 -8.96
N ASP A 71 2.36 -1.03 -9.98
CA ASP A 71 2.95 -0.43 -11.18
C ASP A 71 1.87 0.15 -12.09
N GLU A 72 2.22 1.23 -12.79
CA GLU A 72 1.33 2.10 -13.57
C GLU A 72 0.02 2.40 -12.86
N ALA A 73 0.12 2.91 -11.63
CA ALA A 73 -1.01 3.24 -10.76
C ALA A 73 -2.06 4.16 -11.44
N HIS A 74 -1.65 5.00 -12.40
CA HIS A 74 -2.60 5.81 -13.19
C HIS A 74 -3.53 4.99 -14.09
N MET A 75 -3.15 3.76 -14.47
CA MET A 75 -4.02 2.83 -15.20
C MET A 75 -4.97 2.10 -14.26
N ALA A 76 -4.47 1.73 -13.08
CA ALA A 76 -5.23 1.11 -12.01
C ALA A 76 -6.31 2.04 -11.45
N PHE A 77 -5.96 3.29 -11.12
CA PHE A 77 -6.81 4.25 -10.42
C PHE A 77 -7.21 5.43 -11.31
N SER A 78 -7.61 5.16 -12.56
CA SER A 78 -7.97 6.21 -13.52
C SER A 78 -9.44 6.63 -13.40
N ASN A 79 -9.68 7.92 -13.17
CA ASN A 79 -11.03 8.51 -13.11
C ASN A 79 -11.89 8.24 -14.35
N ARG A 80 -11.26 8.02 -15.51
CA ARG A 80 -11.95 7.84 -16.79
C ARG A 80 -12.43 6.41 -17.04
N LYS A 81 -11.82 5.41 -16.37
CA LYS A 81 -12.11 3.99 -16.62
C LYS A 81 -13.08 3.40 -15.60
N TRP A 82 -13.23 4.02 -14.44
CA TRP A 82 -14.04 3.48 -13.36
C TRP A 82 -15.40 4.16 -13.25
N SER A 83 -16.42 3.35 -13.00
CA SER A 83 -17.70 3.85 -12.52
C SER A 83 -17.51 4.57 -11.18
N LYS A 84 -18.44 5.46 -10.82
CA LYS A 84 -18.44 6.12 -9.50
C LYS A 84 -18.37 5.09 -8.35
N HIS A 85 -19.03 3.95 -8.54
CA HIS A 85 -19.01 2.81 -7.62
C HIS A 85 -17.59 2.24 -7.45
N GLY A 86 -16.91 1.91 -8.54
CA GLY A 86 -15.53 1.40 -8.52
C GLY A 86 -14.55 2.32 -7.80
N GLN A 87 -14.66 3.64 -8.02
CA GLN A 87 -13.83 4.64 -7.33
C GLN A 87 -14.07 4.66 -5.82
N SER A 88 -15.32 4.50 -5.39
CA SER A 88 -15.68 4.48 -3.97
C SER A 88 -15.05 3.26 -3.27
N ILE A 89 -15.24 2.07 -3.84
CA ILE A 89 -14.70 0.83 -3.28
C ILE A 89 -13.17 0.90 -3.19
N ALA A 90 -12.50 1.35 -4.25
CA ALA A 90 -11.05 1.43 -4.25
C ALA A 90 -10.52 2.34 -3.15
N THR A 91 -11.16 3.50 -2.97
CA THR A 91 -10.79 4.45 -1.93
C THR A 91 -10.98 3.83 -0.55
N GLU A 92 -12.11 3.16 -0.33
CA GLU A 92 -12.43 2.52 0.94
C GLU A 92 -11.46 1.37 1.27
N VAL A 93 -11.16 0.49 0.30
CA VAL A 93 -10.12 -0.55 0.46
C VAL A 93 -8.79 0.06 0.83
N MET A 94 -8.37 1.12 0.11
CA MET A 94 -7.09 1.79 0.38
C MET A 94 -7.04 2.40 1.78
N ILE A 95 -8.12 3.00 2.27
CA ILE A 95 -8.21 3.51 3.64
C ILE A 95 -8.07 2.37 4.66
N TYR A 96 -8.66 1.20 4.41
CA TYR A 96 -8.56 0.06 5.31
C TYR A 96 -7.17 -0.60 5.34
N THR A 97 -6.28 -0.32 4.38
CA THR A 97 -4.91 -0.87 4.39
C THR A 97 -4.13 -0.49 5.65
N GLY A 98 -4.38 0.68 6.23
CA GLY A 98 -3.81 1.07 7.52
C GLY A 98 -4.27 0.19 8.69
N LYS A 99 -5.51 -0.33 8.65
CA LYS A 99 -6.01 -1.30 9.64
C LYS A 99 -5.38 -2.68 9.43
N MET A 100 -5.20 -3.09 8.17
CA MET A 100 -4.57 -4.36 7.78
C MET A 100 -3.04 -4.37 7.95
N ARG A 101 -2.43 -3.23 8.32
CA ARG A 101 -0.97 -3.04 8.39
C ARG A 101 -0.28 -3.31 7.06
N SER A 102 -0.95 -2.91 5.98
CA SER A 102 -0.48 -3.13 4.61
C SER A 102 0.06 -1.83 4.02
N VAL A 103 1.37 -1.77 3.77
CA VAL A 103 2.00 -0.62 3.10
C VAL A 103 1.69 -0.69 1.60
N GLN A 104 1.25 0.41 1.03
CA GLN A 104 0.97 0.57 -0.38
C GLN A 104 2.08 1.39 -1.02
N ILE A 105 2.75 0.81 -2.03
CA ILE A 105 3.72 1.52 -2.87
C ILE A 105 3.17 1.63 -4.27
N TYR A 106 2.97 2.85 -4.74
CA TYR A 106 2.45 3.14 -6.08
C TYR A 106 3.57 3.65 -6.97
N CYS A 107 3.46 3.37 -8.26
CA CYS A 107 4.39 3.85 -9.26
C CYS A 107 3.64 4.39 -10.50
N SER A 108 3.98 5.59 -10.95
CA SER A 108 3.35 6.22 -12.12
C SER A 108 4.21 7.35 -12.70
N PRO A 109 4.02 7.77 -13.97
CA PRO A 109 4.74 8.91 -14.52
C PRO A 109 4.55 10.22 -13.74
N ASN A 110 3.34 10.46 -13.26
CA ASN A 110 2.97 11.66 -12.50
C ASN A 110 1.81 11.33 -11.57
N ILE A 111 1.93 11.71 -10.30
CA ILE A 111 0.86 11.54 -9.30
C ILE A 111 -0.45 12.23 -9.72
N SER A 112 -0.37 13.34 -10.44
CA SER A 112 -1.53 14.14 -10.86
C SER A 112 -2.48 13.40 -11.81
N ASN A 113 -2.02 12.31 -12.43
CA ASN A 113 -2.82 11.45 -13.31
C ASN A 113 -3.63 10.39 -12.54
N VAL A 114 -3.44 10.30 -11.22
CA VAL A 114 -4.13 9.37 -10.34
C VAL A 114 -5.33 10.06 -9.70
N ASP A 115 -6.38 9.28 -9.40
CA ASP A 115 -7.58 9.76 -8.72
C ASP A 115 -7.25 10.61 -7.49
N SER A 116 -7.93 11.74 -7.35
CA SER A 116 -7.69 12.71 -6.29
C SER A 116 -7.87 12.12 -4.89
N ARG A 117 -8.78 11.16 -4.71
CA ARG A 117 -9.00 10.49 -3.41
C ARG A 117 -7.79 9.64 -3.02
N ILE A 118 -7.21 8.94 -4.00
CA ILE A 118 -5.96 8.19 -3.78
C ILE A 118 -4.80 9.14 -3.52
N ARG A 119 -4.71 10.28 -4.23
CA ARG A 119 -3.68 11.29 -3.94
C ARG A 119 -3.77 11.82 -2.52
N GLN A 120 -4.97 12.08 -2.02
CA GLN A 120 -5.19 12.64 -0.68
C GLN A 120 -4.68 11.74 0.44
N ILE A 121 -4.65 10.42 0.24
CA ILE A 121 -4.15 9.46 1.23
C ILE A 121 -2.65 9.18 1.11
N VAL A 122 -1.98 9.64 0.05
CA VAL A 122 -0.51 9.49 -0.09
C VAL A 122 0.19 10.33 0.97
N GLU A 123 1.11 9.72 1.70
CA GLU A 123 1.89 10.41 2.75
C GLU A 123 3.26 10.81 2.23
N VAL A 124 3.91 9.95 1.44
CA VAL A 124 5.27 10.20 0.94
C VAL A 124 5.28 10.20 -0.58
N LEU A 125 5.75 11.30 -1.17
CA LEU A 125 6.06 11.40 -2.59
C LEU A 125 7.55 11.19 -2.83
N VAL A 126 7.89 10.26 -3.71
CA VAL A 126 9.25 9.90 -4.07
C VAL A 126 9.49 10.24 -5.54
N ASP A 127 10.33 11.24 -5.79
CA ASP A 127 10.76 11.57 -7.14
C ASP A 127 12.03 10.81 -7.51
N VAL A 128 12.03 10.19 -8.69
CA VAL A 128 13.22 9.49 -9.23
C VAL A 128 13.70 10.16 -10.49
N ARG A 129 15.01 10.40 -10.57
CA ARG A 129 15.69 10.91 -11.76
C ARG A 129 16.92 10.07 -12.07
N LYS A 130 16.92 9.40 -13.21
CA LYS A 130 18.08 8.69 -13.76
C LYS A 130 19.04 9.67 -14.42
N THR A 131 20.32 9.44 -14.20
CA THR A 131 21.46 10.11 -14.84
C THR A 131 22.46 9.04 -15.28
N PRO A 132 23.48 9.38 -16.09
CA PRO A 132 24.55 8.44 -16.41
C PRO A 132 25.27 7.89 -15.17
N LYS A 133 25.34 8.67 -14.08
CA LYS A 133 26.03 8.29 -12.84
C LYS A 133 25.20 7.38 -11.93
N GLY A 134 23.88 7.37 -12.07
CA GLY A 134 22.97 6.67 -11.16
C GLY A 134 21.60 7.31 -11.06
N PHE A 135 20.87 6.99 -10.00
CA PHE A 135 19.52 7.48 -9.73
C PHE A 135 19.53 8.44 -8.54
N HIS A 136 19.03 9.65 -8.75
CA HIS A 136 18.71 10.57 -7.66
C HIS A 136 17.29 10.28 -7.19
N ILE A 137 17.13 10.15 -5.88
CA ILE A 137 15.87 9.82 -5.23
C ILE A 137 15.59 10.91 -4.22
N ARG A 138 14.40 11.51 -4.27
CA ARG A 138 13.97 12.55 -3.33
C ARG A 138 12.69 12.13 -2.67
N PHE A 139 12.70 12.05 -1.34
CA PHE A 139 11.53 11.76 -0.51
C PHE A 139 10.98 13.07 0.04
N THR A 140 9.69 13.28 -0.16
CA THR A 140 8.98 14.50 0.23
C THR A 140 7.74 14.08 0.99
N ASP A 141 7.43 14.75 2.10
CA ASP A 141 6.12 14.67 2.72
C ASP A 141 5.12 15.26 1.72
N TYR A 142 4.17 14.45 1.28
CA TYR A 142 3.24 14.90 0.24
C TYR A 142 2.20 15.88 0.76
N GLN A 143 1.87 15.81 2.05
CA GLN A 143 0.85 16.65 2.68
C GLN A 143 1.42 18.04 2.98
N GLU A 144 2.64 18.10 3.51
CA GLU A 144 3.30 19.35 3.88
C GLU A 144 4.19 19.93 2.77
N GLY A 145 4.55 19.12 1.76
CA GLY A 145 5.51 19.48 0.72
C GLY A 145 6.95 19.59 1.22
N THR A 146 7.24 19.12 2.43
CA THR A 146 8.55 19.24 3.07
C THR A 146 9.50 18.15 2.60
N LEU A 147 10.77 18.50 2.40
CA LEU A 147 11.78 17.52 2.02
C LEU A 147 12.12 16.64 3.22
N LEU A 148 11.85 15.34 3.10
CA LEU A 148 12.20 14.35 4.13
C LEU A 148 13.63 13.86 3.96
N ASN A 149 14.01 13.49 2.74
CA ASN A 149 15.33 12.91 2.48
C ASN A 149 15.75 13.00 1.00
N LYS A 150 17.06 12.89 0.76
CA LYS A 150 17.65 12.69 -0.57
C LYS A 150 18.61 11.52 -0.53
N ALA A 151 18.50 10.64 -1.51
CA ALA A 151 19.41 9.52 -1.70
C ALA A 151 19.95 9.49 -3.12
N PHE A 152 21.11 8.86 -3.29
CA PHE A 152 21.70 8.58 -4.59
C PHE A 152 22.06 7.11 -4.67
N LEU A 153 21.56 6.43 -5.71
CA LEU A 153 21.91 5.06 -6.04
C LEU A 153 22.88 5.07 -7.22
N PRO A 154 24.19 4.81 -6.99
CA PRO A 154 25.17 4.77 -8.07
C PRO A 154 24.83 3.70 -9.10
N MET A 155 25.14 3.96 -10.37
CA MET A 155 24.84 3.04 -11.47
C MET A 155 25.51 1.68 -11.29
N SER A 156 26.70 1.63 -10.68
CA SER A 156 27.40 0.37 -10.38
C SER A 156 26.62 -0.53 -9.42
N ARG A 157 25.94 0.05 -8.42
CA ARG A 157 25.05 -0.69 -7.51
C ARG A 157 23.73 -1.00 -8.18
N ALA A 158 23.17 -0.06 -8.95
CA ALA A 158 21.92 -0.30 -9.68
C ALA A 158 22.02 -1.48 -10.64
N LYS A 159 23.15 -1.63 -11.37
CA LYS A 159 23.41 -2.79 -12.23
C LYS A 159 23.32 -4.11 -11.44
N LYS A 160 24.01 -4.20 -10.31
CA LYS A 160 23.93 -5.38 -9.43
C LYS A 160 22.50 -5.68 -8.98
N ILE A 161 21.67 -4.66 -8.77
CA ILE A 161 20.26 -4.84 -8.39
C ILE A 161 19.43 -5.32 -9.59
N PHE A 162 19.71 -4.82 -10.80
CA PHE A 162 19.08 -5.35 -12.02
C PHE A 162 19.43 -6.83 -12.24
N ASP A 163 20.67 -7.22 -11.93
CA ASP A 163 21.13 -8.62 -12.04
C ASP A 163 20.43 -9.56 -11.04
N LEU A 164 19.72 -9.04 -10.04
CA LEU A 164 18.87 -9.83 -9.13
C LEU A 164 17.50 -10.18 -9.74
N GLU A 165 17.16 -9.61 -10.90
CA GLU A 165 15.90 -9.89 -11.62
C GLU A 165 14.65 -9.80 -10.73
N LEU A 166 14.60 -8.77 -9.87
CA LEU A 166 13.51 -8.61 -8.90
C LEU A 166 12.12 -8.50 -9.54
N TYR A 167 12.03 -8.18 -10.84
CA TYR A 167 10.75 -8.09 -11.54
C TYR A 167 10.89 -8.33 -13.04
N ASP A 168 9.83 -8.81 -13.67
CA ASP A 168 9.76 -8.94 -15.12
C ASP A 168 9.47 -7.58 -15.78
N THR A 169 10.41 -7.09 -16.59
CA THR A 169 10.30 -5.81 -17.30
C THR A 169 9.40 -5.85 -18.54
N HIS A 170 9.05 -7.05 -19.03
CA HIS A 170 8.30 -7.25 -20.27
C HIS A 170 6.81 -7.53 -20.04
N GLN A 171 6.43 -7.94 -18.83
CA GLN A 171 5.04 -8.24 -18.53
C GLN A 171 4.19 -6.96 -18.52
N MET A 172 3.00 -7.05 -19.12
CA MET A 172 1.99 -6.01 -18.95
C MET A 172 1.43 -6.04 -17.53
N VAL A 173 1.30 -4.86 -16.94
CA VAL A 173 0.67 -4.66 -15.63
C VAL A 173 -0.81 -5.04 -15.68
N LYS A 174 -1.30 -5.69 -14.62
CA LYS A 174 -2.71 -5.97 -14.41
C LYS A 174 -3.41 -4.75 -13.80
N GLY A 175 -4.72 -4.66 -14.03
CA GLY A 175 -5.56 -3.62 -13.44
C GLY A 175 -5.68 -3.76 -11.92
N PHE A 176 -6.31 -2.79 -11.28
CA PHE A 176 -6.56 -2.87 -9.85
C PHE A 176 -7.82 -3.71 -9.57
N PRO A 177 -7.71 -4.81 -8.82
CA PRO A 177 -8.77 -5.80 -8.74
C PRO A 177 -9.88 -5.35 -7.79
N LEU A 178 -11.10 -5.22 -8.32
CA LEU A 178 -12.30 -4.81 -7.58
C LEU A 178 -13.52 -5.64 -7.99
N PRO A 179 -14.49 -5.82 -7.08
CA PRO A 179 -15.77 -6.40 -7.45
C PRO A 179 -16.50 -5.50 -8.46
N SER A 180 -17.21 -6.12 -9.40
CA SER A 180 -17.83 -5.43 -10.53
C SER A 180 -19.26 -4.92 -10.24
N THR A 181 -19.90 -5.40 -9.17
CA THR A 181 -21.29 -5.06 -8.81
C THR A 181 -21.41 -4.60 -7.36
N GLU A 182 -22.44 -3.82 -7.05
CA GLU A 182 -22.73 -3.36 -5.67
C GLU A 182 -22.88 -4.52 -4.69
N LYS A 183 -23.71 -5.51 -5.03
CA LYS A 183 -23.88 -6.72 -4.21
C LYS A 183 -22.56 -7.44 -3.93
N ALA A 184 -21.71 -7.62 -4.94
CA ALA A 184 -20.40 -8.24 -4.76
C ALA A 184 -19.45 -7.38 -3.93
N SER A 185 -19.67 -6.06 -3.87
CA SER A 185 -18.89 -5.12 -3.07
C SER A 185 -19.24 -5.22 -1.58
N ASP A 186 -20.53 -5.33 -1.27
CA ASP A 186 -21.00 -5.53 0.11
C ASP A 186 -20.49 -6.86 0.66
N GLU A 187 -20.69 -7.95 -0.09
CA GLU A 187 -20.17 -9.28 0.27
C GLU A 187 -18.64 -9.28 0.38
N PHE A 188 -17.96 -8.50 -0.45
CA PHE A 188 -16.51 -8.35 -0.40
C PHE A 188 -16.05 -7.71 0.92
N PHE A 189 -16.63 -6.58 1.32
CA PHE A 189 -16.24 -5.89 2.55
C PHE A 189 -16.59 -6.68 3.81
N GLU A 190 -17.77 -7.31 3.86
CA GLU A 190 -18.15 -8.19 4.99
C GLU A 190 -17.13 -9.33 5.18
N LYS A 191 -16.73 -9.96 4.07
CA LYS A 191 -15.75 -11.04 4.10
C LYS A 191 -14.35 -10.53 4.44
N LEU A 192 -13.94 -9.39 3.91
CA LEU A 192 -12.67 -8.74 4.23
C LEU A 192 -12.56 -8.43 5.73
N GLU A 193 -13.62 -7.86 6.32
CA GLU A 193 -13.68 -7.56 7.76
C GLU A 193 -13.64 -8.84 8.59
N MET A 194 -14.43 -9.86 8.23
CA MET A 194 -14.43 -11.14 8.93
C MET A 194 -13.03 -11.79 8.96
N ILE A 195 -12.32 -11.79 7.84
CA ILE A 195 -10.97 -12.36 7.74
C ILE A 195 -9.98 -11.52 8.55
N HIS A 196 -10.06 -10.20 8.42
CA HIS A 196 -9.23 -9.27 9.18
C HIS A 196 -9.39 -9.45 10.70
N ASP A 197 -10.63 -9.53 11.19
CA ASP A 197 -10.92 -9.70 12.61
C ASP A 197 -10.46 -11.08 13.12
N ARG A 198 -10.64 -12.14 12.32
CA ARG A 198 -10.11 -13.48 12.61
C ARG A 198 -8.59 -13.47 12.73
N ALA A 199 -7.89 -12.90 11.76
CA ALA A 199 -6.43 -12.84 11.73
C ALA A 199 -5.84 -12.07 12.93
N ARG A 200 -6.60 -11.12 13.48
CA ARG A 200 -6.24 -10.38 14.71
C ARG A 200 -6.60 -11.08 16.01
N GLY A 201 -7.17 -12.28 15.95
CA GLY A 201 -7.63 -13.01 17.13
C GLY A 201 -8.81 -12.35 17.86
N LYS A 202 -9.58 -11.47 17.20
CA LYS A 202 -10.88 -11.05 17.72
C LYS A 202 -11.86 -12.20 17.50
N GLU A 203 -11.94 -13.11 18.47
CA GLU A 203 -13.20 -13.81 18.65
C GLU A 203 -14.29 -12.76 18.93
N LYS A 204 -15.49 -12.92 18.36
CA LYS A 204 -16.69 -12.13 18.73
C LYS A 204 -17.08 -12.42 20.20
N ARG A 205 -16.21 -12.14 21.17
CA ARG A 205 -16.59 -12.04 22.57
C ARG A 205 -17.52 -10.85 22.68
N LYS A 206 -18.76 -11.09 23.12
CA LYS A 206 -19.79 -10.10 23.43
C LYS A 206 -19.19 -8.92 24.22
N LYS A 207 -18.74 -7.88 23.50
CA LYS A 207 -17.96 -6.75 24.04
C LYS A 207 -18.83 -5.67 24.69
N LYS A 208 -20.15 -5.84 24.67
CA LYS A 208 -21.10 -4.81 25.10
C LYS A 208 -21.13 -4.58 26.62
N GLU A 209 -20.86 -5.59 27.44
CA GLU A 209 -20.88 -5.43 28.91
C GLU A 209 -19.54 -4.97 29.48
N THR A 210 -18.41 -5.47 28.98
CA THR A 210 -17.07 -5.15 29.54
C THR A 210 -16.60 -3.74 29.20
N THR A 211 -17.02 -3.20 28.04
CA THR A 211 -16.61 -1.84 27.61
C THR A 211 -17.34 -0.76 28.40
N THR A 212 -18.62 -0.95 28.71
CA THR A 212 -19.42 -0.04 29.54
C THR A 212 -18.86 0.05 30.95
N ILE A 213 -18.55 -1.09 31.57
CA ILE A 213 -17.95 -1.15 32.92
C ILE A 213 -16.54 -0.52 32.94
N ALA A 214 -15.77 -0.65 31.85
CA ALA A 214 -14.44 -0.05 31.75
C ALA A 214 -14.50 1.47 31.54
N LEU A 215 -15.42 1.97 30.72
CA LEU A 215 -15.64 3.39 30.50
C LEU A 215 -16.19 4.07 31.75
N GLU A 216 -17.16 3.46 32.44
CA GLU A 216 -17.66 3.96 33.72
C GLU A 216 -16.54 4.12 34.76
N LYS A 217 -15.62 3.15 34.86
CA LYS A 217 -14.45 3.26 35.76
C LYS A 217 -13.46 4.36 35.40
N VAL A 218 -13.38 4.77 34.13
CA VAL A 218 -12.53 5.87 33.68
C VAL A 218 -13.21 7.21 33.98
N PHE A 219 -14.49 7.35 33.68
CA PHE A 219 -15.24 8.60 33.90
C PHE A 219 -15.61 8.84 35.37
N ASP A 220 -15.71 7.80 36.21
CA ASP A 220 -15.96 7.96 37.66
C ASP A 220 -14.69 8.40 38.42
N LYS A 221 -13.48 8.20 37.83
CA LYS A 221 -12.21 8.75 38.34
C LYS A 221 -12.03 10.24 38.03
N GLU A 222 -12.77 10.77 37.06
CA GLU A 222 -12.73 12.18 36.63
C GLU A 222 -13.89 13.01 37.22
N LYS A 223 -14.53 12.54 38.30
CA LYS A 223 -15.41 13.41 39.10
C LYS A 223 -14.60 14.54 39.71
N MET A 224 -14.60 15.63 38.95
CA MET A 224 -14.27 17.01 39.25
C MET A 224 -14.44 17.34 40.73
N THR A 225 -13.33 17.71 41.36
CA THR A 225 -13.36 18.79 42.34
C THR A 225 -13.29 20.07 41.52
N ILE A 226 -14.42 20.78 41.44
CA ILE A 226 -14.43 22.21 41.06
C ILE A 226 -13.85 22.98 42.25
#